data_AF-A0A7C9RQF9-F1
#
_entry.id   AF-A0A7C9RQF9-F1
#
_cell.length_a   1.000
_cell.length_b   1.000
_cell.length_c   1.000
_cell.angle_alpha   90.00
_cell.angle_beta   90.00
_cell.angle_gamma   90.00
#
_symmetry.space_group_name_H-M   'P 1'
#
loop_
_entity.id
_entity.type
_entity.pdbx_description
1 polymer ?
#
loop_
_entity_poly.entity_id
_entity_poly.type
_entity_poly.pdbx_seq_one_letter_code
_entity_poly.pdbx_strand_id
1 'polypeptide(L)'
;MSLVTVEGNQVRFSEAVSRVAGSLGPLGPAAQCVAESYALATEIDRVGQSQASHDKEVKLAVLDQRRRESTATLRSMRKELGRADKSAAALRECMVNMQLATVKPGLELAERRAYIDLTRHFTTMLVQHHSELTGGVADVIDKVLNGSGATALAPKRNTSRGRRR
;
A
#
# COMPACT_ATOMS: atom_id res chain seq x y z
N MET A 1 1.09 -16.64 13.09
CA MET A 1 2.19 -15.91 13.78
C MET A 1 2.00 -14.39 13.70
N SER A 2 2.72 -13.57 14.50
CA SER A 2 2.70 -12.09 14.42
C SER A 2 3.55 -11.57 13.25
N LEU A 3 3.17 -10.44 12.65
CA LEU A 3 3.97 -9.79 11.58
C LEU A 3 5.25 -9.15 12.14
N VAL A 4 5.19 -8.71 13.39
CA VAL A 4 6.26 -8.02 14.11
C VAL A 4 6.47 -8.69 15.47
N THR A 5 7.73 -8.85 15.84
CA THR A 5 8.16 -9.28 17.17
C THR A 5 8.99 -8.16 17.79
N VAL A 6 8.77 -7.89 19.07
CA VAL A 6 9.58 -6.92 19.84
C VAL A 6 10.38 -7.72 20.85
N GLU A 7 11.70 -7.64 20.76
CA GLU A 7 12.66 -8.26 21.69
C GLU A 7 13.46 -7.15 22.36
N GLY A 8 13.12 -6.83 23.61
CA GLY A 8 13.67 -5.67 24.31
C GLY A 8 13.40 -4.37 23.55
N ASN A 9 14.47 -3.70 23.11
CA ASN A 9 14.39 -2.45 22.35
C ASN A 9 14.51 -2.64 20.82
N GLN A 10 14.44 -3.89 20.34
CA GLN A 10 14.55 -4.20 18.92
C GLN A 10 13.22 -4.67 18.33
N VAL A 11 12.91 -4.15 17.15
CA VAL A 11 11.79 -4.59 16.32
C VAL A 11 12.32 -5.54 15.25
N ARG A 12 11.76 -6.75 15.19
CA ARG A 12 12.03 -7.73 14.13
C ARG A 12 10.80 -7.94 13.28
N PHE A 13 10.99 -7.89 11.96
CA PHE A 13 9.95 -8.18 10.98
C PHE A 13 10.00 -9.66 10.60
N SER A 14 8.83 -10.28 10.52
CA SER A 14 8.70 -11.66 10.02
C SER A 14 8.96 -11.73 8.52
N GLU A 15 9.23 -12.94 8.02
CA GLU A 15 9.37 -13.21 6.58
C GLU A 15 8.10 -12.85 5.78
N ALA A 16 6.93 -12.89 6.42
CA ALA A 16 5.67 -12.44 5.82
C ALA A 16 5.74 -10.96 5.40
N VAL A 17 6.43 -10.10 6.15
CA VAL A 17 6.61 -8.69 5.79
C VAL A 17 7.43 -8.55 4.50
N SER A 18 8.47 -9.38 4.34
CA SER A 18 9.27 -9.42 3.12
C SER A 18 8.47 -9.93 1.91
N ARG A 19 7.58 -10.92 2.09
CA ARG A 19 6.67 -11.38 1.03
C ARG A 19 5.62 -10.34 0.65
N VAL A 20 5.12 -9.60 1.63
CA VAL A 20 4.24 -8.44 1.40
C VAL A 20 4.99 -7.37 0.59
N ALA A 21 6.21 -7.01 1.01
CA ALA A 21 7.05 -6.07 0.27
C ALA A 21 7.32 -6.54 -1.17
N GLY A 22 7.56 -7.83 -1.39
CA GLY A 22 7.70 -8.40 -2.74
C GLY A 22 6.46 -8.20 -3.61
N SER A 23 5.26 -8.28 -3.03
CA SER A 23 4.00 -8.02 -3.75
C SER A 23 3.80 -6.53 -4.09
N LEU A 24 4.47 -5.66 -3.33
CA LEU A 24 4.54 -4.22 -3.55
C LEU A 24 5.69 -3.80 -4.49
N GLY A 25 6.33 -4.75 -5.18
CA GLY A 25 7.46 -4.52 -6.10
C GLY A 25 7.33 -3.33 -7.06
N PRO A 26 6.15 -3.01 -7.63
CA PRO A 26 5.95 -1.82 -8.46
C PRO A 26 6.25 -0.48 -7.76
N LEU A 27 6.25 -0.43 -6.42
CA LEU A 27 6.66 0.73 -5.62
C LEU A 27 8.19 0.86 -5.49
N GLY A 28 8.94 -0.11 -6.01
CA GLY A 28 10.40 -0.13 -5.99
C GLY A 28 10.95 -0.08 -4.56
N PRO A 29 11.98 0.74 -4.27
CA PRO A 29 12.59 0.81 -2.94
C PRO A 29 11.62 1.16 -1.81
N ALA A 30 10.50 1.83 -2.11
CA ALA A 30 9.50 2.18 -1.11
C ALA A 30 8.66 0.98 -0.64
N ALA A 31 8.64 -0.13 -1.40
CA ALA A 31 7.85 -1.32 -1.11
C ALA A 31 8.14 -1.88 0.31
N GLN A 32 9.41 -1.96 0.66
CA GLN A 32 9.85 -2.45 1.97
C GLN A 32 9.37 -1.52 3.09
N CYS A 33 9.56 -0.21 2.94
CA CYS A 33 9.15 0.75 3.95
C CYS A 33 7.62 0.80 4.14
N VAL A 34 6.83 0.61 3.07
CA VAL A 34 5.37 0.51 3.15
C VAL A 34 4.96 -0.75 3.90
N ALA A 35 5.53 -1.91 3.56
CA ALA A 35 5.23 -3.17 4.24
C ALA A 35 5.60 -3.13 5.74
N GLU A 36 6.76 -2.59 6.08
CA GLU A 36 7.21 -2.42 7.47
C GLU A 36 6.32 -1.44 8.24
N SER A 37 5.99 -0.28 7.65
CA SER A 37 5.09 0.70 8.27
C SER A 37 3.71 0.11 8.56
N TYR A 38 3.20 -0.71 7.64
CA TYR A 38 1.92 -1.39 7.80
C TYR A 38 1.97 -2.45 8.92
N ALA A 39 3.02 -3.26 8.93
CA ALA A 39 3.23 -4.27 9.97
C ALA A 39 3.33 -3.63 11.37
N LEU A 40 4.03 -2.50 11.49
CA LEU A 40 4.12 -1.72 12.72
C LEU A 40 2.76 -1.18 13.17
N ALA A 41 1.99 -0.58 12.27
CA ALA A 41 0.66 -0.05 12.60
C ALA A 41 -0.28 -1.16 13.09
N THR A 42 -0.29 -2.30 12.41
CA THR A 42 -1.09 -3.47 12.79
C THR A 42 -0.69 -3.98 14.18
N GLU A 43 0.61 -4.03 14.48
CA GLU A 43 1.11 -4.49 15.77
C GLU A 43 0.81 -3.48 16.89
N ILE A 44 0.90 -2.17 16.62
CA ILE A 44 0.51 -1.11 17.56
C ILE A 44 -0.96 -1.24 17.93
N ASP A 45 -1.85 -1.41 16.95
CA ASP A 45 -3.28 -1.58 17.20
C ASP A 45 -3.55 -2.84 18.03
N ARG A 46 -2.90 -3.95 17.68
CA ARG A 46 -3.01 -5.23 18.41
C ARG A 46 -2.54 -5.11 19.86
N VAL A 47 -1.40 -4.46 20.09
CA VAL A 47 -0.86 -4.23 21.45
C VAL A 47 -1.74 -3.25 22.22
N GLY A 48 -2.23 -2.19 21.56
CA GLY A 48 -3.15 -1.21 22.12
C GLY A 48 -4.46 -1.81 22.62
N GLN A 49 -4.98 -2.84 21.93
CA GLN A 49 -6.18 -3.58 22.31
C GLN A 49 -5.94 -4.66 23.38
N SER A 50 -4.68 -5.03 23.66
CA SER A 50 -4.36 -6.02 24.69
C SER A 50 -4.62 -5.46 26.10
N GLN A 51 -5.22 -6.28 26.97
CA GLN A 51 -5.41 -5.96 28.40
C GLN A 51 -4.16 -6.19 29.25
N ALA A 52 -3.13 -6.85 28.72
CA ALA A 52 -1.87 -7.08 29.44
C ALA A 52 -1.15 -5.74 29.65
N SER A 53 -0.85 -5.42 30.92
CA SER A 53 -0.29 -4.11 31.32
C SER A 53 1.25 -4.10 31.39
N HIS A 54 1.89 -5.22 31.74
CA HIS A 54 3.24 -5.16 32.33
C HIS A 54 4.34 -4.62 31.40
N ASP A 55 4.25 -4.85 30.08
CA ASP A 55 5.23 -4.34 29.10
C ASP A 55 4.59 -3.54 27.96
N LYS A 56 3.31 -3.20 28.09
CA LYS A 56 2.52 -2.62 27.00
C LYS A 56 3.03 -1.25 26.59
N GLU A 57 3.28 -0.37 27.55
CA GLU A 57 3.72 1.00 27.29
C GLU A 57 5.11 1.04 26.65
N VAL A 58 6.04 0.22 27.16
CA VAL A 58 7.38 0.09 26.60
C VAL A 58 7.31 -0.44 25.17
N LYS A 59 6.53 -1.51 24.94
CA LYS A 59 6.38 -2.08 23.61
C LYS A 59 5.74 -1.10 22.61
N LEU A 60 4.73 -0.34 23.04
CA LEU A 60 4.11 0.70 22.22
C LEU A 60 5.11 1.80 21.88
N ALA A 61 5.91 2.27 22.86
CA ALA A 61 6.92 3.30 22.63
C ALA A 61 7.96 2.86 21.59
N VAL A 62 8.44 1.61 21.67
CA VAL A 62 9.41 1.04 20.72
C VAL A 62 8.81 0.94 19.31
N LEU A 63 7.57 0.45 19.20
CA LEU A 63 6.87 0.33 17.91
C LEU A 63 6.58 1.70 17.30
N ASP A 64 6.14 2.67 18.09
CA ASP A 64 5.87 4.04 17.64
C ASP A 64 7.13 4.74 17.17
N GLN A 65 8.24 4.57 17.90
CA GLN A 65 9.53 5.12 17.48
C GLN A 65 9.95 4.54 16.12
N ARG A 66 9.87 3.22 15.97
CA ARG A 66 10.19 2.58 14.69
C ARG A 66 9.24 3.02 13.56
N ARG A 67 7.96 3.24 13.87
CA ARG A 67 6.97 3.75 12.90
C ARG A 67 7.33 5.15 12.42
N ARG A 68 7.78 6.03 13.33
CA ARG A 68 8.23 7.40 12.99
C ARG A 68 9.43 7.38 12.06
N GLU A 69 10.41 6.50 12.31
CA GLU A 69 11.58 6.31 11.45
C GLU A 69 11.17 5.84 10.04
N SER A 70 10.36 4.80 9.94
CA SER A 70 9.88 4.28 8.65
C SER A 70 9.09 5.34 7.87
N THR A 71 8.25 6.11 8.56
CA THR A 71 7.49 7.22 7.97
C THR A 71 8.41 8.34 7.48
N ALA A 72 9.46 8.70 8.23
CA ALA A 72 10.42 9.72 7.81
C ALA A 72 11.15 9.31 6.54
N THR A 73 11.58 8.05 6.45
CA THR A 73 12.19 7.46 5.24
C THR A 73 11.24 7.51 4.05
N LEU A 74 9.96 7.11 4.23
CA LEU A 74 8.95 7.20 3.18
C LEU A 74 8.72 8.64 2.70
N ARG A 75 8.72 9.62 3.61
CA ARG A 75 8.60 11.04 3.22
C ARG A 75 9.81 11.52 2.42
N SER A 76 11.01 11.06 2.76
CA SER A 76 12.22 11.37 1.98
C SER A 76 12.11 10.81 0.57
N MET A 77 11.76 9.53 0.43
CA MET A 77 11.56 8.88 -0.87
C MET A 77 10.46 9.53 -1.70
N ARG A 78 9.36 9.98 -1.07
CA ARG A 78 8.27 10.69 -1.76
C ARG A 78 8.70 12.04 -2.32
N LYS A 79 9.62 12.75 -1.66
CA LYS A 79 10.18 14.01 -2.19
C LYS A 79 11.02 13.79 -3.45
N GLU A 80 11.62 12.61 -3.59
CA GLU A 80 12.42 12.22 -4.75
C GLU A 80 11.54 11.68 -5.91
N LEU A 81 10.41 11.03 -5.59
CA LEU A 81 9.48 10.44 -6.54
C LEU A 81 8.43 11.47 -7.03
N GLY A 82 8.87 12.40 -7.88
CA GLY A 82 7.95 13.23 -8.65
C GLY A 82 7.30 12.44 -9.79
N ARG A 83 6.01 12.03 -9.66
CA ARG A 83 4.98 11.89 -10.73
C ARG A 83 3.75 11.09 -10.27
N ALA A 84 2.57 11.69 -10.40
CA ALA A 84 1.29 11.12 -10.00
C ALA A 84 0.73 10.04 -10.97
N ASP A 85 1.00 10.10 -12.27
CA ASP A 85 0.42 9.11 -13.20
C ASP A 85 1.07 7.72 -13.11
N LYS A 86 2.35 7.67 -12.74
CA LYS A 86 3.05 6.39 -12.49
C LYS A 86 2.55 5.72 -11.20
N SER A 87 2.00 6.49 -10.25
CA SER A 87 1.56 5.94 -8.97
C SER A 87 0.26 5.15 -9.10
N ALA A 88 -0.71 5.60 -9.91
CA ALA A 88 -1.99 4.90 -10.04
C ALA A 88 -1.87 3.53 -10.73
N ALA A 89 -1.05 3.42 -11.78
CA ALA A 89 -0.78 2.14 -12.44
C ALA A 89 -0.02 1.18 -11.51
N ALA A 90 1.02 1.67 -10.83
CA ALA A 90 1.78 0.88 -9.85
C ALA A 90 0.91 0.41 -8.68
N LEU A 91 0.00 1.24 -8.17
CA LEU A 91 -0.93 0.87 -7.11
C LEU A 91 -1.90 -0.23 -7.56
N ARG A 92 -2.44 -0.16 -8.78
CA ARG A 92 -3.29 -1.23 -9.33
C ARG A 92 -2.53 -2.54 -9.48
N GLU A 93 -1.29 -2.48 -9.97
CA GLU A 93 -0.43 -3.66 -10.10
C GLU A 93 -0.12 -4.28 -8.72
N CYS A 94 0.18 -3.45 -7.71
CA CYS A 94 0.34 -3.90 -6.34
C CYS A 94 -0.92 -4.62 -5.83
N MET A 95 -2.10 -4.06 -6.08
CA MET A 95 -3.38 -4.68 -5.67
C MET A 95 -3.58 -6.06 -6.31
N VAL A 96 -3.29 -6.20 -7.62
CA VAL A 96 -3.37 -7.50 -8.30
C VAL A 96 -2.39 -8.49 -7.68
N ASN A 97 -1.15 -8.09 -7.46
CA ASN A 97 -0.13 -8.96 -6.84
C ASN A 97 -0.55 -9.42 -5.44
N MET A 98 -1.10 -8.52 -4.63
CA MET A 98 -1.60 -8.85 -3.29
C MET A 98 -2.82 -9.79 -3.35
N GLN A 99 -3.76 -9.57 -4.28
CA GLN A 99 -4.89 -10.47 -4.49
C GLN A 99 -4.42 -11.87 -4.90
N LEU A 100 -3.47 -11.97 -5.82
CA LEU A 100 -2.84 -13.24 -6.20
C LEU A 100 -2.11 -13.91 -5.03
N ALA A 101 -1.48 -13.13 -4.14
CA ALA A 101 -0.86 -13.66 -2.95
C ALA A 101 -1.89 -14.23 -1.95
N THR A 102 -3.06 -13.58 -1.80
CA THR A 102 -4.10 -14.05 -0.87
C THR A 102 -4.72 -15.40 -1.24
N VAL A 103 -4.71 -15.80 -2.50
CA VAL A 103 -5.28 -17.09 -2.93
C VAL A 103 -4.32 -18.28 -2.76
N LYS A 104 -3.07 -18.04 -2.35
CA LYS A 104 -2.08 -19.11 -2.15
C LYS A 104 -2.48 -20.04 -0.99
N PRO A 105 -2.36 -21.37 -1.17
CA PRO A 105 -2.61 -22.35 -0.11
C PRO A 105 -1.56 -22.22 1.00
N GLY A 106 -1.96 -22.50 2.25
CA GLY A 106 -1.05 -22.45 3.41
C GLY A 106 -0.71 -21.04 3.90
N LEU A 107 -1.40 -19.99 3.41
CA LEU A 107 -1.16 -18.63 3.84
C LEU A 107 -1.64 -18.39 5.28
N GLU A 108 -0.71 -17.98 6.14
CA GLU A 108 -0.97 -17.60 7.52
C GLU A 108 -2.02 -16.48 7.63
N LEU A 109 -2.85 -16.53 8.66
CA LEU A 109 -3.95 -15.57 8.87
C LEU A 109 -3.47 -14.11 8.96
N ALA A 110 -2.33 -13.86 9.63
CA ALA A 110 -1.79 -12.51 9.78
C ALA A 110 -1.29 -11.93 8.46
N GLU A 111 -0.65 -12.75 7.63
CA GLU A 111 -0.19 -12.37 6.29
C GLU A 111 -1.38 -12.13 5.35
N ARG A 112 -2.40 -13.01 5.41
CA ARG A 112 -3.66 -12.83 4.68
C ARG A 112 -4.35 -11.52 5.02
N ARG A 113 -4.43 -11.17 6.31
CA ARG A 113 -5.01 -9.89 6.76
C ARG A 113 -4.21 -8.70 6.23
N ALA A 114 -2.88 -8.75 6.30
CA ALA A 114 -2.03 -7.70 5.77
C ALA A 114 -2.31 -7.41 4.29
N TYR A 115 -2.43 -8.44 3.45
CA TYR A 115 -2.77 -8.25 2.04
C TYR A 115 -4.17 -7.64 1.83
N ILE A 116 -5.17 -8.10 2.58
CA ILE A 116 -6.55 -7.58 2.48
C ILE A 116 -6.59 -6.11 2.86
N ASP A 117 -5.96 -5.74 3.97
CA ASP A 117 -6.00 -4.39 4.49
C ASP A 117 -5.20 -3.41 3.61
N LEU A 118 -4.03 -3.82 3.11
CA LEU A 118 -3.27 -3.02 2.13
C LEU A 118 -4.04 -2.82 0.83
N THR A 119 -4.72 -3.86 0.34
CA THR A 119 -5.59 -3.75 -0.84
C THR A 119 -6.73 -2.76 -0.59
N ARG A 120 -7.35 -2.80 0.60
CA ARG A 120 -8.40 -1.85 1.00
C ARG A 120 -7.86 -0.43 1.06
N HIS A 121 -6.69 -0.23 1.67
CA HIS A 121 -6.05 1.07 1.80
C HIS A 121 -5.73 1.69 0.43
N PHE A 122 -5.13 0.93 -0.48
CA PHE A 122 -4.83 1.40 -1.84
C PHE A 122 -6.09 1.67 -2.66
N THR A 123 -7.15 0.89 -2.46
CA THR A 123 -8.45 1.17 -3.08
C THR A 123 -8.98 2.54 -2.65
N THR A 124 -8.96 2.82 -1.34
CA THR A 124 -9.38 4.12 -0.80
C THR A 124 -8.54 5.27 -1.37
N MET A 125 -7.21 5.11 -1.43
CA MET A 125 -6.32 6.13 -1.99
C MET A 125 -6.59 6.38 -3.48
N LEU A 126 -6.82 5.33 -4.27
CA LEU A 126 -7.15 5.46 -5.69
C LEU A 126 -8.51 6.16 -5.87
N VAL A 127 -9.51 5.81 -5.07
CA VAL A 127 -10.84 6.44 -5.08
C VAL A 127 -10.76 7.92 -4.71
N GLN A 128 -9.99 8.27 -3.69
CA GLN A 128 -9.76 9.66 -3.27
C GLN A 128 -9.03 10.45 -4.36
N HIS A 129 -7.90 9.94 -4.85
CA HIS A 129 -7.13 10.58 -5.93
C HIS A 129 -7.98 10.77 -7.19
N HIS A 130 -8.84 9.82 -7.52
CA HIS A 130 -9.74 9.95 -8.67
C HIS A 130 -10.87 10.96 -8.43
N SER A 131 -11.43 11.00 -7.22
CA SER A 131 -12.46 11.98 -6.85
C SER A 131 -11.92 13.41 -6.91
N GLU A 132 -10.69 13.61 -6.42
CA GLU A 132 -9.98 14.90 -6.48
C GLU A 132 -9.68 15.34 -7.91
N LEU A 133 -9.38 14.39 -8.83
CA LEU A 133 -9.08 14.68 -10.24
C LEU A 133 -10.31 14.82 -11.14
N THR A 134 -11.41 14.15 -10.83
CA THR A 134 -12.56 14.00 -11.76
C THR A 134 -13.86 14.62 -11.27
N GLY A 135 -13.89 15.18 -10.06
CA GLY A 135 -15.09 15.75 -9.44
C GLY A 135 -15.91 14.74 -8.62
N GLY A 136 -15.54 13.46 -8.63
CA GLY A 136 -16.15 12.41 -7.81
C GLY A 136 -16.24 11.06 -8.51
N VAL A 137 -16.16 9.96 -7.76
CA VAL A 137 -16.31 8.59 -8.30
C VAL A 137 -17.65 8.38 -9.00
N ALA A 138 -18.71 9.02 -8.51
CA ALA A 138 -20.05 8.91 -9.10
C ALA A 138 -20.08 9.38 -10.56
N ASP A 139 -19.45 10.52 -10.87
CA ASP A 139 -19.41 11.06 -12.24
C ASP A 139 -18.62 10.17 -13.22
N VAL A 140 -17.61 9.45 -12.72
CA VAL A 140 -16.83 8.52 -13.55
C VAL A 140 -17.57 7.21 -13.76
N ILE A 141 -18.21 6.69 -12.71
CA ILE A 141 -19.10 5.52 -12.83
C ILE A 141 -20.24 5.84 -13.80
N ASP A 142 -20.86 7.00 -13.66
CA ASP A 142 -21.92 7.46 -14.55
C ASP A 142 -21.42 7.60 -15.99
N LYS A 143 -20.24 8.19 -16.23
CA LYS A 143 -19.63 8.24 -17.57
C LYS A 143 -19.27 6.87 -18.13
N VAL A 144 -18.82 5.91 -17.31
CA VAL A 144 -18.49 4.55 -17.76
C VAL A 144 -19.74 3.75 -18.07
N LEU A 145 -20.76 3.81 -17.20
CA LEU A 145 -22.03 3.13 -17.39
C LEU A 145 -22.85 3.73 -18.54
N ASN A 146 -22.74 5.05 -18.77
CA ASN A 146 -23.40 5.76 -19.87
C ASN A 146 -22.54 5.83 -21.15
N GLY A 147 -21.42 5.10 -21.21
CA GLY A 147 -20.65 4.88 -22.44
C GLY A 147 -19.74 6.03 -22.90
N SER A 148 -19.68 7.16 -22.20
CA SER A 148 -18.81 8.30 -22.53
C SER A 148 -17.41 8.24 -21.91
N GLY A 149 -17.17 7.33 -20.95
CA GLY A 149 -15.90 7.16 -20.24
C GLY A 149 -14.90 6.21 -20.91
N ALA A 150 -15.34 5.38 -21.86
CA ALA A 150 -14.48 4.37 -22.51
C ALA A 150 -13.31 4.99 -23.31
N THR A 151 -13.49 6.21 -23.84
CA THR A 151 -12.46 6.98 -24.55
C THR A 151 -11.48 7.70 -23.62
N ALA A 152 -11.86 8.00 -22.37
CA ALA A 152 -10.98 8.64 -21.39
C ALA A 152 -9.97 7.66 -20.75
N LEU A 153 -10.26 6.35 -20.80
CA LEU A 153 -9.41 5.27 -20.28
C LEU A 153 -8.52 4.64 -21.36
N ALA A 154 -8.68 5.02 -22.63
CA ALA A 154 -7.81 4.55 -23.69
C ALA A 154 -6.44 5.22 -23.58
N PRO A 155 -5.32 4.46 -23.53
CA PRO A 155 -3.99 5.06 -23.56
C PRO A 155 -3.85 5.91 -24.81
N LYS A 156 -3.41 7.16 -24.63
CA LYS A 156 -3.21 8.14 -25.71
C LYS A 156 -2.25 7.55 -26.74
N ARG A 157 -2.82 7.03 -27.83
CA ARG A 157 -2.07 6.36 -28.89
C ARG A 157 -1.20 7.43 -29.56
N ASN A 158 0.11 7.37 -29.31
CA ASN A 158 1.08 8.27 -29.93
C ASN A 158 1.02 8.07 -31.45
N THR A 159 0.28 8.93 -32.13
CA THR A 159 0.32 9.04 -33.60
C THR A 159 1.49 9.92 -33.99
N SER A 160 2.71 9.39 -33.88
CA SER A 160 3.84 9.88 -34.68
C SER A 160 3.79 9.19 -36.04
N ARG A 161 2.98 9.73 -36.96
CA ARG A 161 3.05 9.35 -38.37
C ARG A 161 3.14 10.59 -39.26
N GLY A 162 4.39 10.92 -39.57
CA GLY A 162 4.89 11.34 -40.87
C GLY A 162 4.09 12.39 -41.63
N ARG A 163 4.66 13.59 -41.71
CA ARG A 163 4.47 14.45 -42.89
C ARG A 163 5.82 14.94 -43.39
N ARG A 164 6.45 14.13 -44.24
CA ARG A 164 7.33 14.62 -45.29
C ARG A 164 6.44 15.32 -46.31
N ARG A 165 6.65 16.61 -46.52
CA ARG A 165 6.64 17.26 -47.84
C ARG A 165 7.59 18.44 -47.76
#